data_AF-A0A964ZYZ0-F1
#
_entry.id   AF-A0A964ZYZ0-F1
#
_cell.length_a   1.000
_cell.length_b   1.000
_cell.length_c   1.000
_cell.angle_alpha   90.00
_cell.angle_beta   90.00
_cell.angle_gamma   90.00
#
_symmetry.space_group_name_H-M   'P 1'
#
loop_
_entity.id
_entity.type
_entity.pdbx_description
1 polymer ?
#
loop_
_entity_poly.entity_id
_entity_poly.type
_entity_poly.pdbx_seq_one_letter_code
_entity_poly.pdbx_strand_id
1 'polypeptide(L)'
;MIKVNNLQLIGEFSVDSGQAMVGDPCYLDSWKHWNQDSDEKFDEYENRKGEYGYLGSCEATIRQGFGELGGNNAVAFSTGYGDGLYPVYAEINEDGRVALVVIDFTGEYNVDE
;
A
#
# COMPACT_ATOMS: atom_id res chain seq x y z
N MET A 1 -20.39 -3.55 -3.09
CA MET A 1 -19.84 -4.85 -2.64
C MET A 1 -19.33 -5.55 -3.90
N ILE A 2 -18.01 -5.57 -4.10
CA ILE A 2 -17.39 -6.27 -5.22
C ILE A 2 -17.44 -7.76 -4.87
N LYS A 3 -18.07 -8.58 -5.72
CA LYS A 3 -17.96 -10.04 -5.62
C LYS A 3 -16.74 -10.43 -6.43
N VAL A 4 -15.68 -10.84 -5.73
CA VAL A 4 -14.40 -11.23 -6.32
C VAL A 4 -14.41 -12.72 -6.61
N ASN A 5 -15.00 -13.12 -7.73
CA ASN A 5 -14.96 -14.50 -8.20
C ASN A 5 -13.73 -14.68 -9.11
N ASN A 6 -13.08 -15.84 -9.09
CA ASN A 6 -11.96 -16.20 -9.98
C ASN A 6 -10.70 -15.30 -9.83
N LEU A 7 -10.36 -14.95 -8.60
CA LEU A 7 -9.10 -14.30 -8.31
C LEU A 7 -7.95 -15.31 -8.32
N GLN A 8 -6.87 -14.99 -9.03
CA GLN A 8 -5.64 -15.76 -9.02
C GLN A 8 -4.68 -15.19 -7.97
N LEU A 9 -4.13 -16.02 -7.09
CA LEU A 9 -2.99 -15.63 -6.25
C LEU A 9 -1.80 -15.30 -7.15
N ILE A 10 -1.29 -14.07 -7.05
CA ILE A 10 -0.15 -13.60 -7.86
C ILE A 10 1.12 -13.38 -7.03
N GLY A 11 1.02 -13.47 -5.70
CA GLY A 11 2.16 -13.40 -4.79
C GLY A 11 1.76 -12.97 -3.40
N GLU A 12 2.76 -12.67 -2.58
CA GLU A 12 2.61 -12.20 -1.21
C GLU A 12 3.63 -11.09 -0.95
N PHE A 13 3.38 -10.22 0.02
CA PHE A 13 4.32 -9.18 0.42
C PHE A 13 4.35 -9.02 1.95
N SER A 14 5.54 -8.75 2.49
CA SER A 14 5.74 -8.54 3.92
C SER A 14 5.64 -7.06 4.30
N VAL A 15 5.05 -6.79 5.45
CA VAL A 15 4.82 -5.45 6.01
C VAL A 15 5.44 -5.40 7.40
N ASP A 16 6.22 -4.34 7.66
CA ASP A 16 6.96 -4.10 8.91
C ASP A 16 6.83 -2.63 9.38
N SER A 17 5.76 -1.97 8.93
CA SER A 17 5.48 -0.57 9.27
C SER A 17 4.00 -0.27 9.50
N GLY A 18 3.15 -1.30 9.43
CA GLY A 18 1.69 -1.19 9.40
C GLY A 18 1.12 -0.48 8.17
N GLN A 19 1.93 -0.28 7.13
CA GLN A 19 1.59 0.51 5.95
C GLN A 19 1.97 -0.23 4.67
N ALA A 20 1.18 -0.01 3.61
CA ALA A 20 1.47 -0.46 2.25
C ALA A 20 1.15 0.65 1.25
N MET A 21 1.66 0.55 0.04
CA MET A 21 1.40 1.52 -1.02
C MET A 21 1.27 0.86 -2.39
N VAL A 22 0.49 1.50 -3.26
CA VAL A 22 0.42 1.19 -4.70
C VAL A 22 0.89 2.42 -5.46
N GLY A 23 1.91 2.26 -6.30
CA GLY A 23 2.49 3.32 -7.11
C GLY A 23 3.30 2.77 -8.27
N ASP A 24 3.62 3.62 -9.24
CA ASP A 24 4.46 3.23 -10.38
C ASP A 24 5.95 3.18 -9.95
N PRO A 25 6.67 2.07 -10.19
CA PRO A 25 8.09 1.98 -9.86
C PRO A 25 8.96 3.06 -10.54
N CYS A 26 8.50 3.69 -11.63
CA CYS A 26 9.21 4.81 -12.26
C CYS A 26 9.42 6.02 -11.34
N TYR A 27 8.65 6.16 -10.26
CA TYR A 27 8.79 7.28 -9.33
C TYR A 27 9.73 6.99 -8.16
N LEU A 28 10.26 5.76 -8.01
CA LEU A 28 11.07 5.36 -6.85
C LEU A 28 12.30 6.25 -6.62
N ASP A 29 12.90 6.78 -7.69
CA ASP A 29 14.05 7.70 -7.59
C ASP A 29 13.71 9.03 -6.87
N SER A 30 12.42 9.40 -6.83
CA SER A 30 11.92 10.59 -6.13
C SER A 30 11.44 10.33 -4.70
N TRP A 31 11.51 9.07 -4.24
CA TRP A 31 11.06 8.68 -2.91
C TRP A 31 11.92 9.30 -1.81
N LYS A 32 11.29 10.00 -0.87
CA LYS A 32 11.97 10.54 0.31
C LYS A 32 12.05 9.48 1.41
N HIS A 33 13.25 8.94 1.59
CA HIS A 33 13.57 8.02 2.67
C HIS A 33 13.53 8.72 4.02
N TRP A 34 13.06 8.00 5.04
CA TRP A 34 13.24 8.35 6.43
C TRP A 34 14.12 7.29 7.08
N ASN A 35 15.13 7.72 7.85
CA ASN A 35 15.98 6.82 8.61
C ASN A 35 16.35 7.45 9.95
N GLN A 36 16.85 6.63 10.88
CA GLN A 36 17.22 7.08 12.23
C GLN A 36 18.37 8.09 12.23
N ASP A 37 19.16 8.16 11.15
CA ASP A 37 20.28 9.09 10.98
C ASP A 37 19.87 10.40 10.29
N SER A 38 18.59 10.56 9.93
CA SER A 38 18.08 11.79 9.35
C SER A 38 17.87 12.85 10.44
N ASP A 39 18.09 14.12 10.09
CA ASP A 39 17.73 15.25 10.97
C ASP A 39 16.20 15.38 11.15
N GLU A 40 15.41 14.60 10.38
CA GLU A 40 13.96 14.57 10.43
C GLU A 40 13.47 13.62 11.51
N LYS A 41 12.88 14.19 12.57
CA LYS A 41 12.24 13.40 13.63
C LYS A 41 10.98 12.73 13.09
N PHE A 42 10.68 11.54 13.60
CA PHE A 42 9.46 10.81 13.23
C PHE A 42 8.21 11.68 13.34
N ASP A 43 8.02 12.36 14.48
CA ASP A 43 6.85 13.21 14.78
C ASP A 43 6.62 14.34 13.76
N GLU A 44 7.62 14.68 12.93
CA GLU A 44 7.44 15.62 11.81
C GLU A 44 6.53 15.08 10.71
N TYR A 45 6.14 13.79 10.75
CA TYR A 45 5.21 13.19 9.81
C TYR A 45 3.90 13.98 9.70
N GLU A 46 3.40 14.58 10.79
CA GLU A 46 2.18 15.40 10.79
C GLU A 46 2.23 16.58 9.79
N ASN A 47 3.45 17.02 9.44
CA ASN A 47 3.70 18.13 8.52
C ASN A 47 3.96 17.67 7.06
N ARG A 48 3.87 16.36 6.76
CA ARG A 48 4.27 15.78 5.47
C ARG A 48 3.11 15.36 4.57
N LYS A 49 1.94 15.96 4.78
CA LYS A 49 0.73 15.65 3.99
C LYS A 49 0.99 15.68 2.48
N GLY A 50 0.70 14.56 1.82
CA GLY A 50 0.82 14.40 0.38
C GLY A 50 2.27 14.29 -0.15
N GLU A 51 3.27 14.28 0.72
CA GLU A 51 4.67 14.08 0.33
C GLU A 51 4.90 12.65 -0.17
N TYR A 52 5.66 12.50 -1.27
CA TYR A 52 6.08 11.19 -1.76
C TYR A 52 7.29 10.68 -0.97
N GLY A 53 7.02 10.05 0.18
CA GLY A 53 8.05 9.55 1.09
C GLY A 53 7.49 8.88 2.31
N TYR A 54 8.37 8.32 3.14
CA TYR A 54 7.98 7.51 4.29
C TYR A 54 7.14 8.29 5.30
N LEU A 55 7.57 9.50 5.68
CA LEU A 55 6.80 10.34 6.61
C LEU A 55 5.49 10.85 6.00
N GLY A 56 5.43 11.05 4.68
CA GLY A 56 4.17 11.36 3.98
C GLY A 56 3.19 10.18 4.01
N SER A 57 3.67 8.95 3.86
CA SER A 57 2.87 7.74 4.10
C SER A 57 2.34 7.70 5.53
N CYS A 58 3.20 7.96 6.53
CA CYS A 58 2.79 8.00 7.94
C CYS A 58 1.70 9.03 8.18
N GLU A 59 1.79 10.22 7.59
CA GLU A 59 0.73 11.24 7.68
C GLU A 59 -0.61 10.70 7.20
N ALA A 60 -0.63 10.11 6.01
CA ALA A 60 -1.86 9.57 5.41
C ALA A 60 -2.44 8.41 6.23
N THR A 61 -1.60 7.45 6.63
CA THR A 61 -2.04 6.20 7.26
C THR A 61 -2.37 6.36 8.73
N ILE A 62 -1.62 7.16 9.48
CA ILE A 62 -1.91 7.41 10.91
C ILE A 62 -3.14 8.32 11.05
N ARG A 63 -3.28 9.34 10.18
CA ARG A 63 -4.36 10.33 10.30
C ARG A 63 -5.71 9.82 9.82
N GLN A 64 -5.74 9.13 8.68
CA GLN A 64 -6.98 8.71 8.01
C GLN A 64 -7.02 7.20 7.70
N GLY A 65 -5.89 6.51 7.78
CA GLY A 65 -5.76 5.13 7.31
C GLY A 65 -5.39 5.03 5.83
N PHE A 66 -5.39 6.12 5.07
CA PHE A 66 -5.05 6.13 3.64
C PHE A 66 -4.88 7.54 3.08
N GLY A 67 -4.22 7.66 1.91
CA GLY A 67 -4.10 8.92 1.18
C GLY A 67 -3.22 8.85 -0.06
N GLU A 68 -3.37 9.83 -0.95
CA GLU A 68 -2.52 10.00 -2.13
C GLU A 68 -1.20 10.69 -1.78
N LEU A 69 -0.12 10.26 -2.42
CA LEU A 69 1.23 10.79 -2.25
C LEU A 69 1.78 11.33 -3.58
N GLY A 70 2.57 12.40 -3.52
CA GLY A 70 3.28 12.94 -4.67
C GLY A 70 2.40 13.51 -5.77
N GLY A 71 1.14 13.85 -5.49
CA GLY A 71 0.21 14.34 -6.50
C GLY A 71 -0.13 13.30 -7.55
N ASN A 72 -0.54 12.09 -7.11
CA ASN A 72 -0.90 10.89 -7.89
C ASN A 72 0.23 9.91 -8.22
N ASN A 73 1.40 10.02 -7.59
CA ASN A 73 2.48 9.04 -7.79
C ASN A 73 2.20 7.71 -7.09
N ALA A 74 1.52 7.75 -5.95
CA ALA A 74 1.10 6.56 -5.21
C ALA A 74 -0.12 6.83 -4.33
N VAL A 75 -0.73 5.75 -3.84
CA VAL A 75 -1.69 5.73 -2.73
C VAL A 75 -1.10 4.89 -1.61
N ALA A 76 -1.00 5.45 -0.41
CA ALA A 76 -0.61 4.74 0.80
C ALA A 76 -1.85 4.42 1.64
N PHE A 77 -1.79 3.31 2.39
CA PHE A 77 -2.87 2.85 3.26
C PHE A 77 -2.34 2.00 4.41
N SER A 78 -3.03 2.06 5.55
CA SER A 78 -2.79 1.18 6.69
C SER A 78 -3.21 -0.23 6.32
N THR A 79 -2.39 -1.21 6.65
CA THR A 79 -2.74 -2.62 6.52
C THR A 79 -3.69 -3.04 7.65
N GLY A 80 -4.41 -4.15 7.47
CA GLY A 80 -5.50 -4.56 8.38
C GLY A 80 -5.09 -4.63 9.84
N TYR A 81 -4.29 -5.63 10.21
CA TYR A 81 -3.82 -5.82 11.59
C TYR A 81 -2.39 -5.32 11.82
N GLY A 82 -1.88 -4.48 10.91
CA GLY A 82 -0.50 -3.99 10.94
C GLY A 82 0.46 -4.94 10.23
N ASP A 83 1.57 -5.27 10.87
CA ASP A 83 2.67 -6.04 10.28
C ASP A 83 2.29 -7.50 10.00
N GLY A 84 2.91 -8.09 8.98
CA GLY A 84 2.59 -9.46 8.57
C GLY A 84 2.95 -9.77 7.12
N LEU A 85 2.56 -10.95 6.67
CA LEU A 85 2.67 -11.41 5.28
C LEU A 85 1.26 -11.49 4.70
N TYR A 86 1.00 -10.72 3.64
CA TYR A 86 -0.33 -10.60 3.06
C TYR A 86 -0.38 -11.12 1.61
N PRO A 87 -1.40 -11.90 1.24
CA PRO A 87 -1.57 -12.38 -0.12
C PRO A 87 -2.07 -11.28 -1.06
N VAL A 88 -1.58 -11.31 -2.30
CA VAL A 88 -1.99 -10.42 -3.38
C VAL A 88 -2.64 -11.27 -4.46
N TYR A 89 -3.88 -10.92 -4.78
CA TYR A 89 -4.68 -11.59 -5.78
C TYR A 89 -4.95 -10.68 -6.97
N ALA A 90 -5.21 -11.27 -8.14
CA ALA A 90 -5.64 -10.52 -9.32
C ALA A 90 -6.75 -11.22 -10.11
N GLU A 91 -7.63 -10.41 -10.69
CA GLU A 91 -8.51 -10.87 -11.76
C GLU A 91 -7.75 -10.75 -13.09
N ILE A 92 -7.63 -11.87 -13.81
CA ILE A 92 -7.05 -11.90 -15.15
C ILE A 92 -8.19 -11.95 -16.16
N ASN A 93 -8.28 -10.93 -17.01
CA ASN A 93 -9.34 -10.86 -18.02
C ASN A 93 -9.11 -11.83 -19.19
N GLU A 94 -10.09 -11.89 -20.10
CA GLU A 94 -10.05 -12.79 -21.28
C GLU A 94 -8.84 -12.57 -22.20
N ASP A 95 -8.25 -11.37 -22.19
CA ASP A 95 -7.04 -11.02 -22.95
C ASP A 95 -5.73 -11.39 -22.22
N GLY A 96 -5.81 -12.02 -21.05
CA GLY A 96 -4.65 -12.35 -20.21
C GLY A 96 -4.03 -11.17 -19.48
N ARG A 97 -4.78 -10.07 -19.28
CA ARG A 97 -4.29 -8.85 -18.59
C ARG A 97 -4.84 -8.77 -17.17
N VAL A 98 -4.03 -8.19 -16.27
CA VAL A 98 -4.46 -7.84 -14.91
C VAL A 98 -5.54 -6.76 -14.98
N ALA A 99 -6.76 -7.08 -14.58
CA ALA A 99 -7.91 -6.17 -14.59
C ALA A 99 -8.22 -5.61 -13.20
N LEU A 100 -7.93 -6.37 -12.15
CA LEU A 100 -8.13 -5.99 -10.75
C LEU A 100 -7.00 -6.58 -9.91
N VAL A 101 -6.55 -5.85 -8.90
CA VAL A 101 -5.68 -6.35 -7.83
C VAL A 101 -6.40 -6.19 -6.51
N VAL A 102 -6.36 -7.24 -5.68
CA VAL A 102 -7.02 -7.30 -4.37
C VAL A 102 -6.04 -7.82 -3.34
N ILE A 103 -6.06 -7.21 -2.16
CA ILE A 103 -5.33 -7.67 -0.98
C ILE A 103 -6.38 -7.82 0.12
N ASP A 104 -6.55 -9.04 0.63
CA ASP A 104 -7.38 -9.28 1.80
C ASP A 104 -6.50 -9.25 3.05
N PHE A 105 -6.52 -8.11 3.75
CA PHE A 105 -5.77 -7.95 4.99
C PHE A 105 -6.36 -8.72 6.19
N THR A 106 -7.59 -9.21 6.07
CA THR A 106 -8.35 -9.80 7.18
C THR A 106 -8.54 -11.31 7.04
N GLY A 107 -8.44 -11.83 5.82
CA GLY A 107 -8.79 -13.21 5.49
C GLY A 107 -10.29 -13.50 5.55
N GLU A 108 -11.13 -12.48 5.66
CA GLU A 108 -12.60 -12.62 5.78
C GLU A 108 -13.27 -12.79 4.41
N TYR A 109 -12.61 -12.40 3.33
CA TYR A 109 -13.11 -12.62 1.99
C TYR A 109 -12.72 -14.03 1.58
N ASN A 110 -13.71 -14.93 1.50
CA ASN A 110 -13.52 -16.26 0.93
C ASN A 110 -13.09 -16.10 -0.54
N VAL A 111 -11.79 -16.05 -0.77
CA VAL A 111 -11.19 -16.19 -2.08
C VAL A 111 -11.06 -17.69 -2.30
N ASP A 112 -11.98 -18.27 -3.07
CA ASP A 112 -11.91 -19.69 -3.41
C ASP A 112 -10.54 -19.95 -4.10
N GLU A 113 -9.72 -20.82 -3.50
CA GLU A 113 -8.43 -21.29 -4.05
C GLU A 113 -8.60 -22.17 -5.29
#